data_AF-B4PH28-F1
#
_entry.id   AF-B4PH28-F1
#
_cell.length_a   1.000
_cell.length_b   1.000
_cell.length_c   1.000
_cell.angle_alpha   90.00
_cell.angle_beta   90.00
_cell.angle_gamma   90.00
#
_symmetry.space_group_name_H-M   'P 1'
#
loop_
_entity.id
_entity.type
_entity.pdbx_description
1 polymer ?
#
loop_
_entity_poly.entity_id
_entity_poly.type
_entity_poly.pdbx_seq_one_letter_code
_entity_poly.pdbx_strand_id
1 'polypeptide(L)'
;MPVLPMPPLMQNAVEPMQVDIAPPNEDNENNEEQQIVVENPSIDLEVYANQYAGIVRLHRLIYVADVCPVLAVEALKMAITYVQTTYNVNLYQVLHKRLSDLNAGNAPAPPANAAGDQAAASAPGPLPAAPLPDIAAQPVAQAQGQAQTAGEKDAFAYDAAWVDTKMKKAALKLEKLDSDLKNYKSNSIKESIRRGHDDLADHYLSCGDLTNALKCYSRARDYCTSGKHVVNMCLNVIKVSIYLQNWPHVMSYISKAESTPDFAEGSKEANAQVHTRLECAAGLAELQQKKYKVAAKHFLNANFDHCDFPEMISTSNVAVYGGLCALLFLELEPQLRDIIFKFYESKYASCLTLLDEIRDNLLVDMYIAPHVTTLYTKIRNRALIQYFSPYMSADMHKMAMAFNSSVGDLENEVMQLILDGQIQARIDSHNKILYAKEADQRNSTFERALIMGKQYQRHTRMLVLRAAMLKSHIHVKSISREGGSNHGAELCVSAGSSTTAQLARI
;
A
#
# COMPACT_ATOMS: atom_id res chain seq x y z
N MET A 1 -65.72 31.10 -12.78
CA MET A 1 -64.89 31.41 -13.98
C MET A 1 -64.52 32.88 -13.92
N PRO A 2 -63.34 33.31 -14.41
CA PRO A 2 -62.40 32.59 -15.27
C PRO A 2 -61.43 31.66 -14.52
N VAL A 3 -60.69 30.87 -15.28
CA VAL A 3 -59.64 29.95 -14.83
C VAL A 3 -58.28 30.62 -15.09
N LEU A 4 -57.33 30.48 -14.16
CA LEU A 4 -55.93 30.89 -14.37
C LEU A 4 -55.01 29.66 -14.27
N PRO A 5 -53.88 29.64 -15.02
CA PRO A 5 -53.26 28.40 -15.47
C PRO A 5 -52.32 27.76 -14.44
N MET A 6 -52.22 26.43 -14.48
CA MET A 6 -51.09 25.73 -13.84
C MET A 6 -49.80 25.97 -14.64
N PRO A 7 -48.67 26.30 -13.97
CA PRO A 7 -47.36 26.28 -14.60
C PRO A 7 -46.90 24.83 -14.89
N PRO A 8 -46.03 24.62 -15.90
CA PRO A 8 -45.66 23.28 -16.35
C PRO A 8 -44.69 22.57 -15.40
N LEU A 9 -44.79 21.24 -15.36
CA LEU A 9 -43.75 20.34 -14.85
C LEU A 9 -42.49 20.45 -15.74
N MET A 10 -41.59 21.35 -15.37
CA MET A 10 -40.25 21.41 -15.97
C MET A 10 -39.37 20.32 -15.37
N GLN A 11 -38.75 19.53 -16.25
CA GLN A 11 -37.83 18.46 -15.87
C GLN A 11 -36.57 19.06 -15.25
N ASN A 12 -36.21 18.62 -14.05
CA ASN A 12 -34.87 18.87 -13.51
C ASN A 12 -33.85 18.12 -14.38
N ALA A 13 -33.19 18.84 -15.28
CA ALA A 13 -31.95 18.37 -15.88
C ALA A 13 -30.91 18.21 -14.77
N VAL A 14 -30.37 17.01 -14.60
CA VAL A 14 -29.24 16.78 -13.70
C VAL A 14 -28.00 17.31 -14.41
N GLU A 15 -27.58 18.53 -14.06
CA GLU A 15 -26.30 19.07 -14.50
C GLU A 15 -25.16 18.19 -13.95
N PRO A 16 -24.09 17.96 -14.73
CA PRO A 16 -22.96 17.16 -14.26
C PRO A 16 -22.25 17.89 -13.10
N MET A 17 -22.09 17.22 -11.97
CA MET A 17 -21.35 17.75 -10.82
C MET A 17 -19.97 18.26 -11.25
N GLN A 18 -19.80 19.57 -11.17
CA GLN A 18 -18.52 20.23 -11.33
C GLN A 18 -17.70 19.95 -10.07
N VAL A 19 -16.65 19.15 -10.20
CA VAL A 19 -15.79 18.77 -9.08
C VAL A 19 -14.85 19.96 -8.80
N ASP A 20 -15.23 20.79 -7.83
CA ASP A 20 -14.33 21.78 -7.27
C ASP A 20 -13.18 21.07 -6.57
N ILE A 21 -12.03 21.06 -7.23
CA ILE A 21 -10.76 20.58 -6.68
C ILE A 21 -10.30 21.62 -5.66
N ALA A 22 -10.73 21.45 -4.42
CA ALA A 22 -10.08 22.11 -3.29
C ALA A 22 -8.60 21.67 -3.26
N PRO A 23 -7.63 22.59 -3.08
CA PRO A 23 -6.24 22.19 -2.93
C PRO A 23 -6.10 21.29 -1.69
N PRO A 24 -5.31 20.21 -1.75
CA PRO A 24 -5.08 19.37 -0.59
C PRO A 24 -4.41 20.19 0.51
N ASN A 25 -4.90 20.07 1.74
CA ASN A 25 -4.23 20.64 2.90
C ASN A 25 -2.83 20.02 3.03
N GLU A 26 -1.81 20.86 3.17
CA GLU A 26 -0.43 20.46 3.41
C GLU A 26 -0.25 19.99 4.87
N ASP A 27 -0.83 18.84 5.22
CA ASP A 27 -0.37 18.08 6.39
C ASP A 27 0.98 17.43 6.01
N ASN A 28 2.05 18.13 6.38
CA ASN A 28 3.43 17.84 6.04
C ASN A 28 3.97 16.59 6.76
N GLU A 29 3.55 15.39 6.33
CA GLU A 29 4.26 14.16 6.63
C GLU A 29 5.54 14.10 5.79
N ASN A 30 6.66 14.53 6.37
CA ASN A 30 8.02 14.17 5.91
C ASN A 30 8.20 12.65 6.06
N ASN A 31 7.60 11.90 5.13
CA ASN A 31 7.77 10.47 5.02
C ASN A 31 9.07 10.25 4.21
N GLU A 32 10.21 10.44 4.86
CA GLU A 32 11.51 10.03 4.33
C GLU A 32 11.44 8.53 4.02
N GLU A 33 11.28 8.19 2.74
CA GLU A 33 11.27 6.80 2.28
C GLU A 33 12.66 6.21 2.54
N GLN A 34 12.83 5.57 3.70
CA GLN A 34 14.04 4.84 4.04
C GLN A 34 14.31 3.83 2.92
N GLN A 35 15.38 4.06 2.17
CA GLN A 35 15.71 3.26 1.01
C GLN A 35 16.01 1.83 1.45
N ILE A 36 15.04 0.93 1.24
CA ILE A 36 15.14 -0.48 1.58
C ILE A 36 16.15 -1.11 0.61
N VAL A 37 17.28 -1.57 1.14
CA VAL A 37 18.28 -2.34 0.39
C VAL A 37 18.33 -3.74 0.98
N VAL A 38 18.17 -4.75 0.13
CA VAL A 38 18.21 -6.17 0.51
C VAL A 38 19.39 -6.83 -0.19
N GLU A 39 20.42 -7.20 0.59
CA GLU A 39 21.69 -7.68 0.03
C GLU A 39 21.66 -9.16 -0.38
N ASN A 40 20.85 -10.02 0.26
CA ASN A 40 20.89 -11.46 0.01
C ASN A 40 19.52 -12.17 0.18
N PRO A 41 18.50 -11.85 -0.64
CA PRO A 41 17.23 -12.57 -0.60
C PRO A 41 17.37 -13.96 -1.24
N SER A 42 16.66 -14.95 -0.71
CA SER A 42 16.69 -16.35 -1.18
C SER A 42 15.70 -16.63 -2.31
N ILE A 43 15.34 -15.59 -3.08
CA ILE A 43 14.27 -15.61 -4.08
C ILE A 43 14.79 -16.09 -5.44
N ASP A 44 14.13 -17.09 -6.02
CA ASP A 44 14.26 -17.44 -7.42
C ASP A 44 13.48 -16.42 -8.29
N LEU A 45 14.22 -15.61 -9.05
CA LEU A 45 13.67 -14.58 -9.94
C LEU A 45 12.83 -15.14 -11.08
N GLU A 46 13.19 -16.31 -11.63
CA GLU A 46 12.46 -16.91 -12.75
C GLU A 46 11.10 -17.40 -12.29
N VAL A 47 11.06 -18.14 -11.18
CA VAL A 47 9.82 -18.59 -10.55
C VAL A 47 8.96 -17.41 -10.14
N TYR A 48 9.53 -16.40 -9.47
CA TYR A 48 8.80 -15.20 -9.05
C TYR A 48 8.22 -14.42 -10.24
N ALA A 49 8.99 -14.17 -11.29
CA ALA A 49 8.51 -13.43 -12.46
C ALA A 49 7.43 -14.18 -13.25
N ASN A 50 7.48 -15.52 -13.27
CA ASN A 50 6.52 -16.35 -13.99
C ASN A 50 5.17 -16.51 -13.26
N GLN A 51 5.06 -16.14 -11.99
CA GLN A 51 3.78 -16.01 -11.27
C GLN A 51 2.96 -14.79 -11.72
N TYR A 52 3.54 -13.86 -12.50
CA TYR A 52 2.92 -12.60 -12.88
C TYR A 52 2.86 -12.38 -14.39
N ALA A 53 1.87 -11.59 -14.82
CA ALA A 53 1.63 -11.23 -16.20
C ALA A 53 1.30 -9.73 -16.36
N GLY A 54 1.45 -9.24 -17.59
CA GLY A 54 1.17 -7.85 -17.94
C GLY A 54 2.07 -6.85 -17.22
N ILE A 55 1.49 -5.71 -16.86
CA ILE A 55 2.22 -4.58 -16.26
C ILE A 55 2.73 -4.92 -14.84
N VAL A 56 2.04 -5.79 -14.08
CA VAL A 56 2.45 -6.18 -12.72
C VAL A 56 3.80 -6.89 -12.72
N ARG A 57 4.04 -7.80 -13.68
CA ARG A 57 5.35 -8.46 -13.83
C ARG A 57 6.48 -7.44 -14.00
N LEU A 58 6.24 -6.40 -14.81
CA LEU A 58 7.21 -5.33 -15.06
C LEU A 58 7.43 -4.45 -13.84
N HIS A 59 6.37 -3.97 -13.19
CA HIS A 59 6.48 -3.16 -11.97
C HIS A 59 7.19 -3.92 -10.85
N ARG A 60 6.89 -5.22 -10.67
CA ARG A 60 7.58 -6.09 -9.71
C ARG A 60 9.05 -6.28 -10.05
N LEU A 61 9.42 -6.60 -11.30
CA LEU A 61 10.83 -6.76 -11.69
C LEU A 61 11.63 -5.45 -11.53
N ILE A 62 11.02 -4.30 -11.82
CA ILE A 62 11.63 -2.98 -11.60
C ILE A 62 11.85 -2.74 -10.10
N TYR A 63 10.86 -3.06 -9.26
CA TYR A 63 10.98 -2.95 -7.81
C TYR A 63 12.11 -3.83 -7.25
N VAL A 64 12.21 -5.09 -7.69
CA VAL A 64 13.31 -5.99 -7.31
C VAL A 64 14.66 -5.39 -7.70
N ALA A 65 14.78 -4.76 -8.88
CA ALA A 65 16.02 -4.13 -9.32
C ALA A 65 16.38 -2.85 -8.53
N ASP A 66 15.40 -2.13 -7.99
CA ASP A 66 15.63 -0.93 -7.19
C ASP A 66 15.96 -1.26 -5.71
N VAL A 67 15.51 -2.42 -5.20
CA VAL A 67 15.70 -2.86 -3.81
C VAL A 67 16.86 -3.86 -3.62
N CYS A 68 17.11 -4.74 -4.59
CA CYS A 68 18.13 -5.79 -4.49
C CYS A 68 19.26 -5.58 -5.52
N PRO A 69 20.40 -4.98 -5.14
CA PRO A 69 21.48 -4.67 -6.09
C PRO A 69 22.13 -5.93 -6.69
N VAL A 70 22.16 -7.04 -5.96
CA VAL A 70 22.72 -8.32 -6.43
C VAL A 70 21.91 -8.92 -7.59
N LEU A 71 20.58 -8.75 -7.56
CA LEU A 71 19.66 -9.33 -8.54
C LEU A 71 19.20 -8.32 -9.60
N ALA A 72 19.60 -7.04 -9.48
CA ALA A 72 19.16 -5.95 -10.34
C ALA A 72 19.48 -6.15 -11.82
N VAL A 73 20.67 -6.67 -12.15
CA VAL A 73 21.08 -6.91 -13.55
C VAL A 73 20.19 -7.96 -14.21
N GLU A 74 19.94 -9.09 -13.53
CA GLU A 74 19.08 -10.16 -14.05
C GLU A 74 17.60 -9.73 -14.09
N ALA A 75 17.12 -9.04 -13.05
CA ALA A 75 15.77 -8.47 -13.05
C ALA A 75 15.52 -7.52 -14.23
N LEU A 76 16.49 -6.66 -14.56
CA LEU A 76 16.42 -5.76 -15.71
C LEU A 76 16.50 -6.50 -17.06
N LYS A 77 17.37 -7.51 -17.21
CA LYS A 77 17.41 -8.37 -18.42
C LYS A 77 16.06 -9.06 -18.66
N MET A 78 15.46 -9.62 -17.61
CA MET A 78 14.14 -10.25 -17.66
C MET A 78 13.04 -9.23 -17.99
N ALA A 79 13.09 -8.04 -17.39
CA ALA A 79 12.14 -6.96 -17.67
C ALA A 79 12.23 -6.50 -19.13
N ILE A 80 13.43 -6.28 -19.66
CA ILE A 80 13.66 -5.90 -21.07
C ILE A 80 13.09 -6.96 -22.02
N THR A 81 13.40 -8.23 -21.79
CA THR A 81 12.89 -9.37 -22.57
C THR A 81 11.35 -9.39 -22.57
N TYR A 82 10.72 -9.12 -21.42
CA TYR A 82 9.27 -9.06 -21.32
C TYR A 82 8.68 -7.81 -22.01
N VAL A 83 9.28 -6.62 -21.84
CA VAL A 83 8.85 -5.39 -22.53
C VAL A 83 8.89 -5.56 -24.05
N GLN A 84 9.86 -6.32 -24.59
CA GLN A 84 9.95 -6.57 -26.03
C GLN A 84 8.71 -7.27 -26.61
N THR A 85 7.96 -8.02 -25.79
CA THR A 85 6.66 -8.62 -26.19
C THR A 85 5.54 -7.57 -26.31
N THR A 86 5.63 -6.46 -25.55
CA THR A 86 4.62 -5.39 -25.47
C THR A 86 4.82 -4.30 -26.53
N TYR A 87 4.11 -3.17 -26.41
CA TYR A 87 4.28 -1.96 -27.21
C TYR A 87 4.84 -0.77 -26.40
N ASN A 88 5.26 -0.98 -25.15
CA ASN A 88 5.72 0.10 -24.27
C ASN A 88 7.18 0.51 -24.57
N VAL A 89 7.33 1.39 -25.56
CA VAL A 89 8.61 1.95 -26.00
C VAL A 89 9.28 2.80 -24.92
N ASN A 90 8.51 3.60 -24.17
CA ASN A 90 9.05 4.48 -23.13
C ASN A 90 9.73 3.65 -22.03
N LEU A 91 9.09 2.57 -21.58
CA LEU A 91 9.66 1.70 -20.56
C LEU A 91 10.89 0.94 -21.08
N TYR A 92 10.89 0.51 -22.35
CA TYR A 92 12.07 -0.10 -22.97
C TYR A 92 13.30 0.82 -22.90
N GLN A 93 13.13 2.10 -23.26
CA GLN A 93 14.19 3.11 -23.17
C GLN A 93 14.68 3.32 -21.74
N VAL A 94 13.76 3.42 -20.77
CA VAL A 94 14.11 3.59 -19.34
C VAL A 94 14.88 2.38 -18.80
N LEU A 95 14.45 1.15 -19.12
CA LEU A 95 15.11 -0.08 -18.67
C LEU A 95 16.52 -0.22 -19.25
N HIS A 96 16.70 0.02 -20.56
CA HIS A 96 18.03 -0.02 -21.17
C HIS A 96 18.95 1.07 -20.62
N LYS A 97 18.43 2.26 -20.31
CA LYS A 97 19.20 3.30 -19.63
C LYS A 97 19.66 2.83 -18.24
N ARG A 98 18.75 2.35 -17.38
CA ARG A 98 19.09 1.82 -16.05
C ARG A 98 20.12 0.69 -16.11
N LEU A 99 19.98 -0.24 -17.05
CA LEU A 99 20.94 -1.33 -17.26
C LEU A 99 22.32 -0.81 -17.71
N SER A 100 22.36 0.22 -18.57
CA SER A 100 23.61 0.88 -18.96
C SER A 100 24.28 1.60 -17.80
N ASP A 101 23.51 2.32 -16.97
CA ASP A 101 24.03 3.06 -15.82
C ASP A 101 24.70 2.10 -14.80
N LEU A 102 24.02 0.97 -14.48
CA LEU A 102 24.57 -0.08 -13.62
C LEU A 102 25.82 -0.75 -14.23
N ASN A 103 25.79 -1.12 -15.52
CA ASN A 103 26.93 -1.74 -16.21
C ASN A 103 28.15 -0.80 -16.35
N ALA A 104 27.94 0.52 -16.33
CA ALA A 104 29.01 1.50 -16.38
C ALA A 104 29.72 1.72 -15.02
N GLY A 105 29.26 1.08 -13.95
CA GLY A 105 29.70 1.37 -12.57
C GLY A 105 29.16 2.70 -12.03
N ASN A 106 28.39 3.44 -12.83
CA ASN A 106 27.61 4.59 -12.39
C ASN A 106 26.30 4.10 -11.74
N ALA A 107 26.43 3.37 -10.64
CA ALA A 107 25.36 3.39 -9.65
C ALA A 107 25.07 4.86 -9.31
N PRO A 108 23.80 5.30 -9.23
CA PRO A 108 23.50 6.66 -8.81
C PRO A 108 24.06 6.87 -7.40
N ALA A 109 25.15 7.63 -7.28
CA ALA A 109 25.47 8.24 -6.00
C ALA A 109 24.25 9.10 -5.62
N PRO A 110 23.74 9.01 -4.36
CA PRO A 110 22.65 9.86 -3.93
C PRO A 110 23.04 11.34 -4.13
N PRO A 111 22.08 12.22 -4.47
CA PRO A 111 22.38 13.59 -4.83
C PRO A 111 23.19 14.29 -3.74
N ALA A 112 24.42 14.67 -4.07
CA ALA A 112 25.36 15.25 -3.12
C ALA A 112 24.89 16.63 -2.67
N ASN A 113 24.38 16.72 -1.44
CA ASN A 113 24.05 17.99 -0.81
C ASN A 113 25.31 18.84 -0.64
N ALA A 114 25.29 20.05 -1.21
CA ALA A 114 26.35 21.03 -1.03
C ALA A 114 26.14 21.82 0.27
N ALA A 115 27.02 21.63 1.25
CA ALA A 115 27.23 22.55 2.36
C ALA A 115 28.67 22.44 2.90
N GLY A 116 29.37 23.56 2.99
CA GLY A 116 30.49 23.72 3.93
C GLY A 116 29.97 23.91 5.37
N ASP A 117 30.81 24.16 6.37
CA ASP A 117 32.23 24.54 6.29
C ASP A 117 32.95 24.32 7.65
N GLN A 118 34.29 24.22 7.62
CA GLN A 118 35.27 24.48 8.71
C GLN A 118 35.16 23.84 10.13
N ALA A 119 36.23 23.13 10.52
CA ALA A 119 37.09 23.46 11.69
C ALA A 119 38.45 22.71 11.61
N ALA A 120 39.53 23.27 12.19
CA ALA A 120 40.92 22.90 11.84
C ALA A 120 41.83 22.50 13.02
N ALA A 121 42.92 21.75 12.75
CA ALA A 121 44.14 21.68 13.59
C ALA A 121 45.41 21.15 12.86
N SER A 122 46.30 22.08 12.49
CA SER A 122 47.80 22.05 12.40
C SER A 122 48.63 20.72 12.34
N ALA A 123 49.59 20.68 11.39
CA ALA A 123 50.75 19.75 11.29
C ALA A 123 52.04 20.32 11.99
N PRO A 124 53.27 19.71 11.98
CA PRO A 124 54.11 19.32 10.80
C PRO A 124 55.01 18.03 10.91
N GLY A 125 55.76 17.65 9.84
CA GLY A 125 56.71 16.49 9.73
C GLY A 125 58.20 16.79 10.09
N PRO A 126 59.27 16.25 9.41
CA PRO A 126 59.36 15.28 8.27
C PRO A 126 60.62 14.31 8.15
N LEU A 127 60.65 13.38 7.14
CA LEU A 127 61.82 12.79 6.36
C LEU A 127 62.89 11.84 7.01
N PRO A 128 63.83 11.12 6.28
CA PRO A 128 63.96 10.69 4.84
C PRO A 128 64.54 9.24 4.49
N ALA A 129 64.49 8.84 3.19
CA ALA A 129 65.41 7.98 2.34
C ALA A 129 65.83 6.51 2.73
N ALA A 130 65.69 5.41 1.94
CA ALA A 130 66.16 4.96 0.57
C ALA A 130 67.45 4.04 0.60
N PRO A 131 67.87 3.22 -0.42
CA PRO A 131 67.25 2.59 -1.61
C PRO A 131 67.63 1.07 -1.94
N LEU A 132 66.93 0.44 -2.91
CA LEU A 132 67.30 -0.56 -4.01
C LEU A 132 68.49 -1.59 -3.91
N PRO A 133 68.47 -2.78 -4.60
CA PRO A 133 68.36 -2.89 -6.09
C PRO A 133 67.68 -4.12 -6.76
N ASP A 134 67.58 -4.02 -8.09
CA ASP A 134 67.05 -4.97 -9.10
C ASP A 134 67.68 -6.37 -9.17
N ILE A 135 66.83 -7.38 -9.46
CA ILE A 135 67.15 -8.49 -10.40
C ILE A 135 65.88 -8.79 -11.23
N ALA A 136 66.03 -8.83 -12.56
CA ALA A 136 64.92 -9.04 -13.50
C ALA A 136 64.89 -10.45 -14.13
N ALA A 137 63.70 -10.82 -14.62
CA ALA A 137 63.39 -11.85 -15.62
C ALA A 137 63.58 -13.34 -15.27
N GLN A 138 62.47 -14.07 -15.08
CA GLN A 138 61.74 -14.75 -16.17
C GLN A 138 60.38 -15.32 -15.69
N PRO A 139 59.37 -15.49 -16.57
CA PRO A 139 58.02 -15.89 -16.15
C PRO A 139 57.81 -17.41 -16.15
N VAL A 140 57.26 -17.96 -15.07
CA VAL A 140 56.70 -19.31 -15.03
C VAL A 140 55.18 -19.20 -15.13
N ALA A 141 54.59 -19.88 -16.10
CA ALA A 141 53.16 -19.85 -16.34
C ALA A 141 52.37 -20.51 -15.20
N GLN A 142 51.39 -19.79 -14.65
CA GLN A 142 50.26 -20.37 -13.94
C GLN A 142 48.98 -19.96 -14.64
N ALA A 143 48.15 -20.95 -14.98
CA ALA A 143 46.96 -20.76 -15.77
C ALA A 143 45.85 -20.09 -14.94
N GLN A 144 45.46 -18.88 -15.33
CA GLN A 144 44.14 -18.35 -15.01
C GLN A 144 43.23 -18.57 -16.22
N GLY A 145 42.16 -19.34 -16.01
CA GLY A 145 41.15 -19.59 -17.04
C GLY A 145 40.26 -18.37 -17.29
N GLN A 146 40.75 -17.39 -18.04
CA GLN A 146 39.90 -16.34 -18.62
C GLN A 146 39.25 -16.85 -19.90
N ALA A 147 38.07 -17.46 -19.79
CA ALA A 147 37.34 -17.99 -20.95
C ALA A 147 35.81 -17.97 -20.76
N GLN A 148 35.23 -16.79 -20.48
CA GLN A 148 33.81 -16.45 -20.69
C GLN A 148 33.56 -14.97 -20.30
N THR A 149 33.18 -14.11 -21.27
CA THR A 149 32.45 -12.81 -21.14
C THR A 149 32.56 -11.94 -22.42
N ALA A 150 32.50 -12.55 -23.60
CA ALA A 150 32.43 -11.83 -24.88
C ALA A 150 31.08 -11.98 -25.60
N GLY A 151 30.30 -13.03 -25.31
CA GLY A 151 29.02 -13.32 -25.99
C GLY A 151 27.77 -12.69 -25.37
N GLU A 152 27.79 -12.32 -24.09
CA GLU A 152 26.59 -11.78 -23.39
C GLU A 152 26.42 -10.27 -23.54
N LYS A 153 27.49 -9.51 -23.84
CA LYS A 153 27.41 -8.04 -23.91
C LYS A 153 26.55 -7.52 -25.06
N ASP A 154 26.40 -8.29 -26.13
CA ASP A 154 25.63 -7.88 -27.32
C ASP A 154 24.15 -8.28 -27.26
N ALA A 155 23.76 -9.25 -26.41
CA ALA A 155 22.39 -9.78 -26.36
C ALA A 155 21.34 -8.77 -25.84
N PHE A 156 21.77 -7.78 -25.07
CA PHE A 156 20.92 -6.75 -24.45
C PHE A 156 21.30 -5.32 -24.87
N ALA A 157 21.89 -5.16 -26.06
CA ALA A 157 22.15 -3.86 -26.65
C ALA A 157 20.83 -3.09 -26.92
N TYR A 158 20.89 -1.75 -26.88
CA TYR A 158 19.72 -0.91 -27.15
C TYR A 158 19.39 -0.88 -28.64
N ASP A 159 18.24 -1.44 -29.03
CA ASP A 159 17.79 -1.46 -30.42
C ASP A 159 16.85 -0.28 -30.74
N ALA A 160 17.42 0.74 -31.39
CA ALA A 160 16.67 1.90 -31.88
C ALA A 160 15.74 1.56 -33.06
N ALA A 161 16.07 0.58 -33.90
CA ALA A 161 15.25 0.19 -35.05
C ALA A 161 14.00 -0.58 -34.59
N TRP A 162 14.12 -1.38 -33.52
CA TRP A 162 12.98 -1.99 -32.82
C TRP A 162 12.04 -0.92 -32.27
N VAL A 163 12.58 0.13 -31.62
CA VAL A 163 11.81 1.27 -31.08
C VAL A 163 10.94 1.91 -32.15
N ASP A 164 11.54 2.35 -33.26
CA ASP A 164 10.80 2.99 -34.36
C ASP A 164 9.76 2.06 -34.99
N THR A 165 10.14 0.80 -35.20
CA THR A 165 9.25 -0.24 -35.77
C THR A 165 8.05 -0.52 -34.88
N LYS A 166 8.25 -0.60 -33.55
CA LYS A 166 7.19 -0.86 -32.57
C LYS A 166 6.30 0.36 -32.37
N MET A 167 6.88 1.57 -32.31
CA MET A 167 6.12 2.82 -32.24
C MET A 167 5.18 2.96 -33.46
N LYS A 168 5.70 2.72 -34.67
CA LYS A 168 4.88 2.73 -35.90
C LYS A 168 3.79 1.64 -35.89
N LYS A 169 4.10 0.42 -35.45
CA LYS A 169 3.10 -0.66 -35.30
C LYS A 169 2.03 -0.35 -34.25
N ALA A 170 2.40 0.28 -33.13
CA ALA A 170 1.48 0.68 -32.07
C ALA A 170 0.51 1.77 -32.55
N ALA A 171 1.02 2.76 -33.29
CA ALA A 171 0.20 3.82 -33.90
C ALA A 171 -0.78 3.28 -34.94
N LEU A 172 -0.33 2.41 -35.87
CA LEU A 172 -1.19 1.78 -36.87
C LEU A 172 -2.27 0.89 -36.23
N LYS A 173 -1.94 0.17 -35.15
CA LYS A 173 -2.92 -0.63 -34.39
C LYS A 173 -3.94 0.27 -33.68
N LEU A 174 -3.52 1.40 -33.12
CA LEU A 174 -4.41 2.37 -32.49
C LEU A 174 -5.39 2.98 -33.51
N GLU A 175 -4.89 3.46 -34.65
CA GLU A 175 -5.71 4.01 -35.74
C GLU A 175 -6.75 3.00 -36.24
N LYS A 176 -6.36 1.74 -36.40
CA LYS A 176 -7.27 0.66 -36.76
C LYS A 176 -8.37 0.48 -35.70
N LEU A 177 -8.01 0.36 -34.43
CA LEU A 177 -8.99 0.17 -33.33
C LEU A 177 -9.95 1.36 -33.21
N ASP A 178 -9.48 2.60 -33.38
CA ASP A 178 -10.33 3.79 -33.42
C ASP A 178 -11.27 3.81 -34.65
N SER A 179 -10.82 3.30 -35.80
CA SER A 179 -11.66 3.15 -37.00
C SER A 179 -12.74 2.07 -36.81
N ASP A 180 -12.36 0.90 -36.29
CA ASP A 180 -13.28 -0.20 -35.98
C ASP A 180 -14.32 0.25 -34.93
N LEU A 181 -13.91 0.97 -33.88
CA LEU A 181 -14.80 1.53 -32.87
C LEU A 181 -15.78 2.58 -33.43
N LYS A 182 -15.36 3.41 -34.39
CA LYS A 182 -16.27 4.34 -35.10
C LYS A 182 -17.31 3.58 -35.92
N ASN A 183 -16.90 2.51 -36.60
CA ASN A 183 -17.80 1.63 -37.37
C ASN A 183 -18.81 0.92 -36.46
N TYR A 184 -18.38 0.40 -35.30
CA TYR A 184 -19.30 -0.18 -34.31
C TYR A 184 -20.31 0.86 -33.77
N LYS A 185 -19.90 2.12 -33.63
CA LYS A 185 -20.77 3.22 -33.23
C LYS A 185 -21.78 3.61 -34.31
N SER A 186 -21.39 3.69 -35.59
CA SER A 186 -22.36 3.92 -36.68
C SER A 186 -23.38 2.78 -36.79
N ASN A 187 -22.95 1.54 -36.57
CA ASN A 187 -23.82 0.37 -36.62
C ASN A 187 -24.71 0.21 -35.36
N SER A 188 -24.50 1.04 -34.33
CA SER A 188 -25.29 1.08 -33.08
C SER A 188 -25.36 -0.25 -32.29
N ILE A 189 -24.40 -1.15 -32.48
CA ILE A 189 -24.37 -2.47 -31.80
C ILE A 189 -23.66 -2.32 -30.45
N LYS A 190 -24.44 -2.27 -29.35
CA LYS A 190 -23.91 -2.05 -27.99
C LYS A 190 -22.75 -2.99 -27.61
N GLU A 191 -22.87 -4.30 -27.88
CA GLU A 191 -21.82 -5.27 -27.52
C GLU A 191 -20.53 -5.07 -28.32
N SER A 192 -20.61 -4.72 -29.60
CA SER A 192 -19.44 -4.38 -30.42
C SER A 192 -18.75 -3.10 -29.95
N ILE A 193 -19.54 -2.08 -29.56
CA ILE A 193 -19.00 -0.84 -28.99
C ILE A 193 -18.33 -1.10 -27.63
N ARG A 194 -18.93 -1.96 -26.80
CA ARG A 194 -18.38 -2.37 -25.50
C ARG A 194 -17.04 -3.09 -25.66
N ARG A 195 -16.97 -4.13 -26.51
CA ARG A 195 -15.71 -4.83 -26.81
C ARG A 195 -14.66 -3.93 -27.45
N GLY A 196 -15.05 -3.08 -28.41
CA GLY A 196 -14.12 -2.11 -29.00
C GLY A 196 -13.54 -1.11 -27.99
N HIS A 197 -14.26 -0.82 -26.91
CA HIS A 197 -13.72 -0.04 -25.78
C HIS A 197 -12.78 -0.85 -24.88
N ASP A 198 -13.04 -2.16 -24.67
CA ASP A 198 -12.13 -3.07 -23.96
C ASP A 198 -10.82 -3.28 -24.75
N ASP A 199 -10.91 -3.65 -26.04
CA ASP A 199 -9.76 -3.89 -26.94
C ASP A 199 -8.85 -2.66 -27.05
N LEU A 200 -9.46 -1.46 -27.09
CA LEU A 200 -8.76 -0.19 -27.10
C LEU A 200 -8.06 0.09 -25.77
N ALA A 201 -8.68 -0.24 -24.64
CA ALA A 201 -8.09 -0.09 -23.32
C ALA A 201 -6.93 -1.07 -23.10
N ASP A 202 -7.05 -2.32 -23.54
CA ASP A 202 -5.96 -3.31 -23.52
C ASP A 202 -4.79 -2.87 -24.39
N HIS A 203 -5.05 -2.23 -25.54
CA HIS A 203 -3.99 -1.63 -26.35
C HIS A 203 -3.29 -0.49 -25.61
N TYR A 204 -4.02 0.44 -24.97
CA TYR A 204 -3.44 1.48 -24.14
C TYR A 204 -2.60 0.92 -22.97
N LEU A 205 -3.05 -0.15 -22.30
CA LEU A 205 -2.26 -0.87 -21.29
C LEU A 205 -0.97 -1.45 -21.88
N SER A 206 -1.04 -2.07 -23.07
CA SER A 206 0.15 -2.63 -23.74
C SER A 206 1.18 -1.57 -24.18
N CYS A 207 0.75 -0.31 -24.31
CA CYS A 207 1.58 0.87 -24.56
C CYS A 207 2.06 1.57 -23.27
N GLY A 208 1.47 1.27 -22.11
CA GLY A 208 1.78 1.90 -20.82
C GLY A 208 0.92 3.12 -20.45
N ASP A 209 -0.12 3.46 -21.22
CA ASP A 209 -0.99 4.61 -20.95
C ASP A 209 -2.18 4.21 -20.05
N LEU A 210 -1.92 4.22 -18.74
CA LEU A 210 -2.91 3.87 -17.72
C LEU A 210 -4.12 4.84 -17.71
N THR A 211 -3.87 6.13 -17.96
CA THR A 211 -4.88 7.18 -17.87
C THR A 211 -5.92 7.06 -18.99
N ASN A 212 -5.48 6.79 -20.22
CA ASN A 212 -6.41 6.61 -21.35
C ASN A 212 -7.04 5.21 -21.37
N ALA A 213 -6.37 4.18 -20.86
CA ALA A 213 -7.00 2.88 -20.58
C ALA A 213 -8.19 3.02 -19.61
N LEU A 214 -8.01 3.71 -18.48
CA LEU A 214 -9.08 3.93 -17.49
C LEU A 214 -10.29 4.66 -18.09
N LYS A 215 -10.06 5.69 -18.92
CA LYS A 215 -11.12 6.40 -19.65
C LYS A 215 -11.88 5.49 -20.62
N CYS A 216 -11.21 4.55 -21.28
CA CYS A 216 -11.83 3.62 -22.23
C CYS A 216 -12.75 2.62 -21.52
N TYR A 217 -12.29 1.97 -20.44
CA TYR A 217 -13.16 1.12 -19.61
C TYR A 217 -14.33 1.89 -18.99
N SER A 218 -14.08 3.13 -18.53
CA SER A 218 -15.14 3.99 -17.98
C SER A 218 -16.23 4.33 -19.00
N ARG A 219 -15.87 4.47 -20.29
CA ARG A 219 -16.81 4.69 -21.41
C ARG A 219 -17.58 3.42 -21.81
N ALA A 220 -17.02 2.23 -21.58
CA ALA A 220 -17.70 0.96 -21.85
C ALA A 220 -18.98 0.79 -20.99
N ARG A 221 -19.02 1.44 -19.81
CA ARG A 221 -20.14 1.42 -18.85
C ARG A 221 -21.51 1.65 -19.48
N ASP A 222 -21.64 2.64 -20.35
CA ASP A 222 -22.93 3.09 -20.88
C ASP A 222 -23.49 2.10 -21.94
N TYR A 223 -22.67 1.12 -22.35
CA TYR A 223 -23.02 0.03 -23.27
C TYR A 223 -23.25 -1.31 -22.55
N CYS A 224 -23.10 -1.36 -21.21
CA CYS A 224 -23.39 -2.55 -20.41
C CYS A 224 -24.91 -2.80 -20.31
N THR A 225 -25.32 -4.05 -20.57
CA THR A 225 -26.74 -4.48 -20.63
C THR A 225 -27.12 -5.57 -19.64
N SER A 226 -26.15 -6.35 -19.14
CA SER A 226 -26.30 -7.33 -18.06
C SER A 226 -25.32 -7.00 -16.94
N GLY A 227 -25.63 -7.42 -15.71
CA GLY A 227 -24.72 -7.32 -14.58
C GLY A 227 -23.37 -8.02 -14.81
N LYS A 228 -23.30 -9.08 -15.64
CA LYS A 228 -22.02 -9.66 -16.06
C LYS A 228 -21.12 -8.67 -16.81
N HIS A 229 -21.71 -7.78 -17.62
CA HIS A 229 -20.96 -6.73 -18.32
C HIS A 229 -20.50 -5.65 -17.33
N VAL A 230 -21.34 -5.31 -16.34
CA VAL A 230 -20.98 -4.35 -15.27
C VAL A 230 -19.84 -4.89 -14.40
N VAL A 231 -19.92 -6.15 -13.97
CA VAL A 231 -18.90 -6.83 -13.15
C VAL A 231 -17.56 -6.90 -13.88
N ASN A 232 -17.53 -7.35 -15.15
CA ASN A 232 -16.30 -7.40 -15.93
C ASN A 232 -15.68 -6.01 -16.13
N MET A 233 -16.50 -4.99 -16.41
CA MET A 233 -16.06 -3.60 -16.49
C MET A 233 -15.50 -3.11 -15.14
N CYS A 234 -16.12 -3.46 -14.01
CA CYS A 234 -15.60 -3.13 -12.68
C CYS A 234 -14.24 -3.80 -12.42
N LEU A 235 -14.06 -5.08 -12.76
CA LEU A 235 -12.76 -5.78 -12.64
C LEU A 235 -11.66 -5.09 -13.47
N ASN A 236 -11.96 -4.69 -14.70
CA ASN A 236 -11.02 -3.96 -15.56
C ASN A 236 -10.67 -2.57 -14.98
N VAL A 237 -11.66 -1.83 -14.46
CA VAL A 237 -11.42 -0.54 -13.78
C VAL A 237 -10.59 -0.73 -12.50
N ILE A 238 -10.84 -1.78 -11.71
CA ILE A 238 -10.05 -2.13 -10.52
C ILE A 238 -8.60 -2.39 -10.90
N LYS A 239 -8.35 -3.26 -11.91
CA LYS A 239 -7.01 -3.58 -12.44
C LYS A 239 -6.20 -2.31 -12.76
N VAL A 240 -6.78 -1.38 -13.54
CA VAL A 240 -6.08 -0.11 -13.88
C VAL A 240 -5.95 0.82 -12.68
N SER A 241 -6.92 0.84 -11.77
CA SER A 241 -6.86 1.67 -10.55
C SER A 241 -5.79 1.20 -9.56
N ILE A 242 -5.50 -0.10 -9.51
CA ILE A 242 -4.38 -0.68 -8.75
C ILE A 242 -3.03 -0.22 -9.36
N TYR A 243 -2.92 -0.20 -10.70
CA TYR A 243 -1.70 0.28 -11.36
C TYR A 243 -1.46 1.79 -11.16
N LEU A 244 -2.55 2.56 -10.99
CA LEU A 244 -2.53 3.97 -10.62
C LEU A 244 -2.47 4.22 -9.09
N GLN A 245 -2.37 3.17 -8.27
CA GLN A 245 -2.37 3.21 -6.80
C GLN A 245 -3.57 3.97 -6.18
N ASN A 246 -4.71 4.02 -6.87
CA ASN A 246 -5.91 4.72 -6.40
C ASN A 246 -6.84 3.78 -5.60
N TRP A 247 -6.44 3.48 -4.36
CA TRP A 247 -7.12 2.52 -3.48
C TRP A 247 -8.59 2.88 -3.14
N PRO A 248 -8.98 4.15 -2.88
CA PRO A 248 -10.38 4.51 -2.67
C PRO A 248 -11.28 4.24 -3.89
N HIS A 249 -10.73 4.43 -5.10
CA HIS A 249 -11.44 4.11 -6.35
C HIS A 249 -11.64 2.60 -6.52
N VAL A 250 -10.64 1.79 -6.15
CA VAL A 250 -10.77 0.31 -6.10
C VAL A 250 -11.92 -0.11 -5.18
N MET A 251 -11.95 0.35 -3.92
CA MET A 251 -13.01 0.00 -2.96
C MET A 251 -14.41 0.42 -3.43
N SER A 252 -14.51 1.57 -4.10
CA SER A 252 -15.77 2.07 -4.67
C SER A 252 -16.30 1.18 -5.79
N TYR A 253 -15.42 0.65 -6.65
CA TYR A 253 -15.81 -0.25 -7.74
C TYR A 253 -16.04 -1.70 -7.27
N ILE A 254 -15.40 -2.14 -6.19
CA ILE A 254 -15.70 -3.41 -5.51
C ILE A 254 -17.14 -3.39 -4.96
N SER A 255 -17.46 -2.38 -4.15
CA SER A 255 -18.81 -2.15 -3.61
C SER A 255 -19.89 -2.10 -4.70
N LYS A 256 -19.55 -1.54 -5.87
CA LYS A 256 -20.42 -1.49 -7.05
C LYS A 256 -20.58 -2.84 -7.77
N ALA A 257 -19.52 -3.64 -7.83
CA ALA A 257 -19.60 -5.00 -8.40
C ALA A 257 -20.47 -5.91 -7.51
N GLU A 258 -20.27 -5.85 -6.19
CA GLU A 258 -21.02 -6.64 -5.20
C GLU A 258 -22.52 -6.29 -5.16
N SER A 259 -22.87 -5.00 -5.31
CA SER A 259 -24.26 -4.53 -5.32
C SER A 259 -25.00 -4.74 -6.67
N THR A 260 -24.37 -5.38 -7.66
CA THR A 260 -25.00 -5.68 -8.95
C THR A 260 -25.93 -6.91 -8.84
N PRO A 261 -27.23 -6.83 -9.21
CA PRO A 261 -28.21 -7.88 -8.91
C PRO A 261 -27.88 -9.27 -9.51
N ASP A 262 -27.43 -9.34 -10.77
CA ASP A 262 -27.01 -10.61 -11.40
C ASP A 262 -25.86 -11.31 -10.65
N PHE A 263 -25.09 -10.59 -9.83
CA PHE A 263 -24.00 -11.14 -9.02
C PHE A 263 -24.53 -11.76 -7.70
N ALA A 264 -25.56 -11.16 -7.12
CA ALA A 264 -26.20 -11.62 -5.88
C ALA A 264 -27.14 -12.83 -6.08
N GLU A 265 -27.78 -12.95 -7.24
CA GLU A 265 -28.76 -14.02 -7.55
C GLU A 265 -28.15 -15.23 -8.29
N GLY A 266 -26.91 -15.15 -8.76
CA GLY A 266 -26.23 -16.25 -9.46
C GLY A 266 -25.87 -17.43 -8.56
N SER A 267 -25.70 -18.63 -9.15
CA SER A 267 -25.16 -19.78 -8.40
C SER A 267 -23.79 -19.42 -7.80
N LYS A 268 -23.60 -19.72 -6.52
CA LYS A 268 -22.40 -19.37 -5.76
C LYS A 268 -21.11 -19.84 -6.44
N GLU A 269 -21.14 -21.01 -7.08
CA GLU A 269 -19.99 -21.60 -7.79
C GLU A 269 -19.62 -20.81 -9.06
N ALA A 270 -20.61 -20.34 -9.82
CA ALA A 270 -20.36 -19.56 -11.05
C ALA A 270 -19.77 -18.18 -10.77
N ASN A 271 -20.10 -17.60 -9.61
CA ASN A 271 -19.59 -16.30 -9.17
C ASN A 271 -18.38 -16.41 -8.21
N ALA A 272 -18.01 -17.62 -7.75
CA ALA A 272 -16.94 -17.84 -6.76
C ALA A 272 -15.58 -17.28 -7.21
N GLN A 273 -15.22 -17.46 -8.49
CA GLN A 273 -13.99 -16.91 -9.06
C GLN A 273 -13.97 -15.38 -9.00
N VAL A 274 -15.08 -14.73 -9.36
CA VAL A 274 -15.21 -13.27 -9.34
C VAL A 274 -15.21 -12.73 -7.90
N HIS A 275 -15.93 -13.38 -6.99
CA HIS A 275 -15.93 -13.04 -5.57
C HIS A 275 -14.50 -13.09 -5.00
N THR A 276 -13.74 -14.14 -5.33
CA THR A 276 -12.34 -14.29 -4.93
C THR A 276 -11.46 -13.16 -5.49
N ARG A 277 -11.67 -12.72 -6.75
CA ARG A 277 -10.97 -11.55 -7.33
C ARG A 277 -11.26 -10.27 -6.54
N LEU A 278 -12.53 -10.04 -6.20
CA LEU A 278 -12.98 -8.84 -5.48
C LEU A 278 -12.42 -8.82 -4.05
N GLU A 279 -12.47 -9.94 -3.33
CA GLU A 279 -11.90 -10.09 -1.98
C GLU A 279 -10.37 -9.88 -1.99
N CYS A 280 -9.64 -10.48 -2.94
CA CYS A 280 -8.19 -10.25 -3.06
C CYS A 280 -7.86 -8.77 -3.40
N ALA A 281 -8.65 -8.11 -4.24
CA ALA A 281 -8.48 -6.70 -4.56
C ALA A 281 -8.81 -5.78 -3.37
N ALA A 282 -9.84 -6.11 -2.59
CA ALA A 282 -10.20 -5.41 -1.35
C ALA A 282 -9.11 -5.55 -0.29
N GLY A 283 -8.62 -6.78 -0.08
CA GLY A 283 -7.51 -7.07 0.82
C GLY A 283 -6.26 -6.25 0.49
N LEU A 284 -5.89 -6.18 -0.80
CA LEU A 284 -4.76 -5.37 -1.27
C LEU A 284 -4.99 -3.86 -1.05
N ALA A 285 -6.17 -3.34 -1.38
CA ALA A 285 -6.49 -1.93 -1.21
C ALA A 285 -6.54 -1.50 0.27
N GLU A 286 -7.02 -2.36 1.17
CA GLU A 286 -7.05 -2.08 2.61
C GLU A 286 -5.67 -2.29 3.28
N LEU A 287 -4.84 -3.19 2.76
CA LEU A 287 -3.44 -3.36 3.16
C LEU A 287 -2.65 -2.06 2.95
N GLN A 288 -2.74 -1.49 1.74
CA GLN A 288 -2.05 -0.25 1.36
C GLN A 288 -2.54 0.97 2.17
N GLN A 289 -3.81 0.97 2.58
CA GLN A 289 -4.36 1.94 3.55
C GLN A 289 -3.93 1.68 5.01
N LYS A 290 -2.98 0.77 5.27
CA LYS A 290 -2.49 0.37 6.61
C LYS A 290 -3.57 -0.25 7.53
N LYS A 291 -4.70 -0.72 6.98
CA LYS A 291 -5.85 -1.28 7.73
C LYS A 291 -5.78 -2.80 7.84
N TYR A 292 -4.67 -3.31 8.38
CA TYR A 292 -4.31 -4.74 8.40
C TYR A 292 -5.42 -5.69 8.89
N LYS A 293 -6.23 -5.29 9.88
CA LYS A 293 -7.33 -6.13 10.41
C LYS A 293 -8.47 -6.37 9.40
N VAL A 294 -8.78 -5.36 8.57
CA VAL A 294 -9.82 -5.47 7.54
C VAL A 294 -9.25 -6.23 6.33
N ALA A 295 -8.02 -5.90 5.93
CA ALA A 295 -7.28 -6.63 4.89
C ALA A 295 -7.19 -8.14 5.17
N ALA A 296 -6.82 -8.53 6.40
CA ALA A 296 -6.79 -9.93 6.83
C ALA A 296 -8.13 -10.64 6.58
N LYS A 297 -9.25 -10.02 6.96
CA LYS A 297 -10.58 -10.62 6.79
C LYS A 297 -10.91 -10.85 5.31
N HIS A 298 -10.59 -9.91 4.43
CA HIS A 298 -10.80 -10.07 2.99
C HIS A 298 -9.93 -11.19 2.40
N PHE A 299 -8.64 -11.25 2.75
CA PHE A 299 -7.77 -12.34 2.29
C PHE A 299 -8.20 -13.73 2.81
N LEU A 300 -8.72 -13.83 4.04
CA LEU A 300 -9.23 -15.09 4.60
C LEU A 300 -10.59 -15.52 4.02
N ASN A 301 -11.35 -14.58 3.45
CA ASN A 301 -12.59 -14.88 2.73
C ASN A 301 -12.36 -15.37 1.28
N ALA A 302 -11.14 -15.23 0.74
CA ALA A 302 -10.82 -15.62 -0.62
C ALA A 302 -10.69 -17.16 -0.74
N ASN A 303 -11.32 -17.77 -1.75
CA ASN A 303 -11.17 -19.21 -1.98
C ASN A 303 -9.89 -19.52 -2.78
N PHE A 304 -8.96 -20.26 -2.16
CA PHE A 304 -7.69 -20.66 -2.76
C PHE A 304 -7.80 -21.43 -4.08
N ASP A 305 -8.87 -22.21 -4.29
CA ASP A 305 -9.12 -22.93 -5.55
C ASP A 305 -9.23 -22.01 -6.78
N HIS A 306 -9.40 -20.71 -6.55
CA HIS A 306 -9.64 -19.71 -7.59
C HIS A 306 -8.64 -18.55 -7.57
N CYS A 307 -7.68 -18.49 -6.66
CA CYS A 307 -6.79 -17.32 -6.44
C CYS A 307 -5.72 -17.06 -7.53
N ASP A 308 -5.76 -17.73 -8.68
CA ASP A 308 -4.74 -17.56 -9.74
C ASP A 308 -5.02 -16.32 -10.62
N PHE A 309 -4.46 -15.17 -10.22
CA PHE A 309 -4.65 -13.87 -10.88
C PHE A 309 -3.31 -13.17 -11.20
N PRO A 310 -2.54 -13.66 -12.19
CA PRO A 310 -1.19 -13.16 -12.49
C PRO A 310 -1.16 -11.67 -12.90
N GLU A 311 -2.30 -11.08 -13.28
CA GLU A 311 -2.44 -9.65 -13.59
C GLU A 311 -2.58 -8.73 -12.37
N MET A 312 -2.62 -9.29 -11.14
CA MET A 312 -2.83 -8.55 -9.89
C MET A 312 -1.98 -9.08 -8.72
N ILE A 313 -2.16 -10.36 -8.33
CA ILE A 313 -1.54 -10.97 -7.15
C ILE A 313 -1.44 -12.49 -7.34
N SER A 314 -0.29 -13.10 -7.00
CA SER A 314 -0.16 -14.56 -7.04
C SER A 314 -0.85 -15.23 -5.85
N THR A 315 -1.17 -16.51 -6.01
CA THR A 315 -1.72 -17.36 -4.95
C THR A 315 -0.84 -17.38 -3.69
N SER A 316 0.49 -17.47 -3.84
CA SER A 316 1.43 -17.41 -2.71
C SER A 316 1.35 -16.05 -2.00
N ASN A 317 1.33 -14.95 -2.74
CA ASN A 317 1.24 -13.62 -2.13
C ASN A 317 -0.09 -13.40 -1.39
N VAL A 318 -1.21 -13.99 -1.83
CA VAL A 318 -2.46 -14.00 -1.04
C VAL A 318 -2.26 -14.73 0.29
N ALA A 319 -1.54 -15.86 0.29
CA ALA A 319 -1.19 -16.59 1.50
C ALA A 319 -0.25 -15.78 2.42
N VAL A 320 0.80 -15.14 1.88
CA VAL A 320 1.74 -14.30 2.65
C VAL A 320 1.04 -13.06 3.22
N TYR A 321 0.35 -12.28 2.40
CA TYR A 321 -0.30 -11.04 2.86
C TYR A 321 -1.44 -11.35 3.82
N GLY A 322 -2.25 -12.36 3.47
CA GLY A 322 -3.30 -12.90 4.31
C GLY A 322 -2.74 -13.39 5.64
N GLY A 323 -1.75 -14.28 5.63
CA GLY A 323 -1.14 -14.90 6.81
C GLY A 323 -0.20 -14.01 7.63
N LEU A 324 0.28 -12.87 7.11
CA LEU A 324 0.98 -11.83 7.90
C LEU A 324 -0.01 -10.88 8.55
N CYS A 325 -1.00 -10.38 7.80
CA CYS A 325 -2.10 -9.59 8.37
C CYS A 325 -2.94 -10.44 9.35
N ALA A 326 -3.01 -11.74 9.10
CA ALA A 326 -3.56 -12.77 9.96
C ALA A 326 -2.47 -13.56 10.71
N LEU A 327 -1.24 -13.09 10.88
CA LEU A 327 -0.43 -13.59 12.01
C LEU A 327 -1.03 -13.06 13.33
N LEU A 328 -1.88 -12.05 13.19
CA LEU A 328 -2.85 -11.60 14.18
C LEU A 328 -4.12 -12.52 14.28
N PHE A 329 -4.41 -13.42 13.31
CA PHE A 329 -5.72 -14.10 13.16
C PHE A 329 -5.84 -15.52 12.48
N LEU A 330 -4.77 -16.23 12.03
CA LEU A 330 -4.70 -17.47 11.18
C LEU A 330 -5.30 -17.31 9.76
N GLU A 331 -4.89 -17.95 8.64
CA GLU A 331 -3.84 -18.97 8.29
C GLU A 331 -3.58 -18.96 6.75
N LEU A 332 -2.32 -19.13 6.27
CA LEU A 332 -1.86 -20.07 5.19
C LEU A 332 -0.32 -19.88 4.91
N GLU A 333 0.27 -20.77 4.09
CA GLU A 333 1.71 -20.96 3.73
C GLU A 333 2.55 -21.75 4.77
N PRO A 334 3.35 -22.79 4.41
CA PRO A 334 3.97 -23.69 5.41
C PRO A 334 5.00 -23.03 6.34
N GLN A 335 5.88 -22.17 5.85
CA GLN A 335 6.82 -21.45 6.74
C GLN A 335 6.06 -20.52 7.70
N LEU A 336 5.03 -19.85 7.19
CA LEU A 336 4.19 -18.93 7.97
C LEU A 336 3.30 -19.68 8.96
N ARG A 337 2.78 -20.86 8.60
CA ARG A 337 2.06 -21.80 9.47
C ARG A 337 2.92 -22.25 10.64
N ASP A 338 4.19 -22.58 10.43
CA ASP A 338 5.11 -22.93 11.52
C ASP A 338 5.38 -21.74 12.46
N ILE A 339 5.47 -20.52 11.92
CA ILE A 339 5.52 -19.29 12.73
C ILE A 339 4.24 -19.14 13.56
N ILE A 340 3.05 -19.26 12.96
CA ILE A 340 1.78 -19.09 13.69
C ILE A 340 1.58 -20.21 14.74
N PHE A 341 1.94 -21.46 14.44
CA PHE A 341 1.89 -22.54 15.43
C PHE A 341 2.83 -22.28 16.60
N LYS A 342 4.08 -21.85 16.35
CA LYS A 342 5.02 -21.49 17.43
C LYS A 342 4.53 -20.27 18.24
N PHE A 343 3.88 -19.30 17.61
CA PHE A 343 3.24 -18.17 18.28
C PHE A 343 2.10 -18.63 19.21
N TYR A 344 1.26 -19.56 18.73
CA TYR A 344 0.15 -20.14 19.50
C TYR A 344 0.64 -21.01 20.67
N GLU A 345 1.70 -21.79 20.46
CA GLU A 345 2.39 -22.57 21.50
C GLU A 345 3.23 -21.72 22.48
N SER A 346 3.21 -20.39 22.36
CA SER A 346 4.01 -19.44 23.15
C SER A 346 5.54 -19.65 23.07
N LYS A 347 6.04 -20.25 21.98
CA LYS A 347 7.46 -20.48 21.69
C LYS A 347 8.09 -19.28 20.97
N TYR A 348 8.04 -18.11 21.61
CA TYR A 348 8.34 -16.82 20.98
C TYR A 348 9.77 -16.71 20.40
N ALA A 349 10.80 -17.24 21.07
CA ALA A 349 12.17 -17.19 20.59
C ALA A 349 12.32 -17.82 19.18
N SER A 350 11.80 -19.05 19.01
CA SER A 350 11.81 -19.78 17.73
C SER A 350 10.76 -19.29 16.72
N CYS A 351 9.77 -18.52 17.17
CA CYS A 351 8.82 -17.83 16.30
C CYS A 351 9.47 -16.59 15.66
N LEU A 352 10.24 -15.83 16.46
CA LEU A 352 10.92 -14.62 16.02
C LEU A 352 12.10 -14.93 15.10
N THR A 353 12.90 -15.98 15.36
CA THR A 353 13.99 -16.35 14.42
C THR A 353 13.44 -16.70 13.03
N LEU A 354 12.38 -17.51 12.95
CA LEU A 354 11.75 -17.83 11.67
C LEU A 354 11.13 -16.60 10.98
N LEU A 355 10.62 -15.65 11.76
CA LEU A 355 10.08 -14.39 11.22
C LEU A 355 11.19 -13.48 10.68
N ASP A 356 12.35 -13.43 11.34
CA ASP A 356 13.52 -12.71 10.84
C ASP A 356 14.15 -13.40 9.62
N GLU A 357 14.16 -14.74 9.55
CA GLU A 357 14.64 -15.52 8.40
C GLU A 357 13.87 -15.21 7.09
N ILE A 358 12.55 -14.98 7.16
CA ILE A 358 11.74 -14.62 5.98
C ILE A 358 11.74 -13.12 5.66
N ARG A 359 12.27 -12.27 6.56
CA ARG A 359 12.16 -10.80 6.47
C ARG A 359 12.71 -10.23 5.17
N ASP A 360 13.90 -10.66 4.78
CA ASP A 360 14.59 -10.14 3.59
C ASP A 360 13.83 -10.51 2.31
N ASN A 361 13.20 -11.69 2.26
CA ASN A 361 12.34 -12.07 1.15
C ASN A 361 11.08 -11.19 1.06
N LEU A 362 10.49 -10.81 2.20
CA LEU A 362 9.32 -9.93 2.24
C LEU A 362 9.66 -8.48 1.83
N LEU A 363 10.87 -8.01 2.10
CA LEU A 363 11.32 -6.67 1.73
C LEU A 363 11.54 -6.49 0.22
N VAL A 364 11.68 -7.59 -0.54
CA VAL A 364 11.78 -7.59 -2.01
C VAL A 364 10.40 -7.52 -2.69
N ASP A 365 9.30 -7.69 -1.94
CA ASP A 365 7.95 -7.65 -2.49
C ASP A 365 7.34 -6.24 -2.48
N MET A 366 6.99 -5.78 -3.69
CA MET A 366 6.51 -4.43 -4.00
C MET A 366 5.36 -3.91 -3.14
N TYR A 367 4.46 -4.76 -2.66
CA TYR A 367 3.28 -4.32 -1.89
C TYR A 367 3.45 -4.50 -0.39
N ILE A 368 4.14 -5.54 0.10
CA ILE A 368 4.27 -5.79 1.54
C ILE A 368 5.45 -5.04 2.17
N ALA A 369 6.54 -4.77 1.42
CA ALA A 369 7.78 -4.20 1.96
C ALA A 369 7.58 -2.91 2.80
N PRO A 370 6.75 -1.92 2.39
CA PRO A 370 6.48 -0.73 3.21
C PRO A 370 5.78 -1.04 4.55
N HIS A 371 5.13 -2.20 4.66
CA HIS A 371 4.38 -2.62 5.84
C HIS A 371 5.18 -3.54 6.77
N VAL A 372 6.26 -4.19 6.29
CA VAL A 372 7.06 -5.18 7.04
C VAL A 372 7.43 -4.66 8.44
N THR A 373 8.09 -3.50 8.53
CA THR A 373 8.49 -2.89 9.82
C THR A 373 7.32 -2.64 10.77
N THR A 374 6.17 -2.21 10.23
CA THR A 374 4.95 -1.95 11.03
C THR A 374 4.32 -3.24 11.52
N LEU A 375 4.27 -4.27 10.67
CA LEU A 375 3.71 -5.58 10.99
C LEU A 375 4.57 -6.31 12.02
N TYR A 376 5.89 -6.31 11.86
CA TYR A 376 6.85 -6.95 12.77
C TYR A 376 6.77 -6.36 14.18
N THR A 377 6.77 -5.03 14.30
CA THR A 377 6.56 -4.34 15.59
C THR A 377 5.22 -4.72 16.22
N LYS A 378 4.12 -4.82 15.44
CA LYS A 378 2.80 -5.23 15.97
C LYS A 378 2.77 -6.69 16.42
N ILE A 379 3.40 -7.60 15.69
CA ILE A 379 3.52 -9.03 16.03
C ILE A 379 4.33 -9.18 17.33
N ARG A 380 5.48 -8.50 17.43
CA ARG A 380 6.35 -8.51 18.61
C ARG A 380 5.64 -7.94 19.85
N ASN A 381 5.00 -6.79 19.72
CA ASN A 381 4.20 -6.20 20.81
C ASN A 381 3.07 -7.13 21.27
N ARG A 382 2.38 -7.79 20.34
CA ARG A 382 1.32 -8.76 20.65
C ARG A 382 1.86 -9.98 21.39
N ALA A 383 3.03 -10.49 20.99
CA ALA A 383 3.72 -11.57 21.69
C ALA A 383 4.12 -11.17 23.12
N LEU A 384 4.70 -9.98 23.32
CA LEU A 384 5.08 -9.48 24.65
C LEU A 384 3.88 -9.41 25.62
N ILE A 385 2.75 -8.88 25.15
CA ILE A 385 1.49 -8.82 25.92
C ILE A 385 1.00 -10.24 26.27
N GLN A 386 1.00 -11.16 25.29
CA GLN A 386 0.50 -12.52 25.49
C GLN A 386 1.41 -13.35 26.40
N TYR A 387 2.73 -13.19 26.28
CA TYR A 387 3.71 -13.81 27.17
C TYR A 387 3.52 -13.36 28.62
N PHE A 388 3.29 -12.06 28.86
CA PHE A 388 3.12 -11.55 30.22
C PHE A 388 1.73 -11.84 30.81
N SER A 389 0.69 -11.99 29.99
CA SER A 389 -0.71 -12.14 30.43
C SER A 389 -0.99 -13.18 31.54
N PRO A 390 -0.32 -14.35 31.65
CA PRO A 390 -0.55 -15.30 32.74
C PRO A 390 0.29 -15.04 34.01
N TYR A 391 1.19 -14.06 34.03
CA TYR A 391 2.12 -13.82 35.12
C TYR A 391 1.73 -12.62 36.00
N MET A 392 1.75 -12.80 37.33
CA MET A 392 1.69 -11.70 38.29
C MET A 392 3.05 -11.05 38.54
N SER A 393 4.13 -11.80 38.32
CA SER A 393 5.51 -11.34 38.39
C SER A 393 6.34 -12.15 37.39
N ALA A 394 7.16 -11.46 36.58
CA ALA A 394 7.99 -12.06 35.56
C ALA A 394 9.44 -11.55 35.65
N ASP A 395 10.40 -12.47 35.58
CA ASP A 395 11.84 -12.17 35.52
C ASP A 395 12.22 -11.70 34.11
N MET A 396 12.74 -10.46 34.02
CA MET A 396 13.04 -9.83 32.73
C MET A 396 14.22 -10.50 32.02
N HIS A 397 15.11 -11.22 32.71
CA HIS A 397 16.20 -11.97 32.06
C HIS A 397 15.63 -13.14 31.25
N LYS A 398 14.67 -13.88 31.82
CA LYS A 398 13.99 -14.99 31.15
C LYS A 398 13.12 -14.50 29.99
N MET A 399 12.46 -13.36 30.19
CA MET A 399 11.69 -12.70 29.13
C MET A 399 12.61 -12.22 28.00
N ALA A 400 13.77 -11.63 28.29
CA ALA A 400 14.72 -11.17 27.28
C ALA A 400 15.24 -12.33 26.41
N MET A 401 15.61 -13.45 27.05
CA MET A 401 15.98 -14.69 26.35
C MET A 401 14.83 -15.26 25.50
N ALA A 402 13.57 -15.18 25.97
CA ALA A 402 12.41 -15.64 25.22
C ALA A 402 12.05 -14.77 24.00
N PHE A 403 12.60 -13.56 23.91
CA PHE A 403 12.33 -12.58 22.85
C PHE A 403 13.57 -12.20 22.01
N ASN A 404 14.65 -12.98 22.14
CA ASN A 404 15.93 -12.78 21.45
C ASN A 404 16.49 -11.35 21.60
N SER A 405 16.34 -10.75 22.79
CA SER A 405 16.67 -9.33 23.05
C SER A 405 17.57 -9.16 24.27
N SER A 406 18.15 -7.97 24.44
CA SER A 406 18.84 -7.62 25.69
C SER A 406 17.82 -7.20 26.76
N VAL A 407 18.23 -7.26 28.03
CA VAL A 407 17.36 -6.81 29.14
C VAL A 407 17.08 -5.30 29.07
N GLY A 408 18.04 -4.51 28.58
CA GLY A 408 17.87 -3.05 28.43
C GLY A 408 16.92 -2.69 27.30
N ASP A 409 17.01 -3.39 26.16
CA ASP A 409 16.11 -3.17 25.03
C ASP A 409 14.69 -3.62 25.38
N LEU A 410 14.55 -4.80 26.00
CA LEU A 410 13.27 -5.28 26.53
C LEU A 410 12.65 -4.31 27.55
N GLU A 411 13.46 -3.70 28.42
CA GLU A 411 12.98 -2.70 29.39
C GLU A 411 12.39 -1.47 28.69
N ASN A 412 13.04 -0.99 27.62
CA ASN A 412 12.53 0.09 26.79
C ASN A 412 11.25 -0.30 26.03
N GLU A 413 11.21 -1.49 25.43
CA GLU A 413 10.03 -2.03 24.73
C GLU A 413 8.82 -2.16 25.66
N VAL A 414 9.00 -2.79 26.83
CA VAL A 414 7.94 -2.98 27.83
C VAL A 414 7.51 -1.65 28.45
N MET A 415 8.43 -0.70 28.65
CA MET A 415 8.09 0.66 29.08
C MET A 415 7.12 1.34 28.10
N GLN A 416 7.37 1.27 26.79
CA GLN A 416 6.44 1.82 25.78
C GLN A 416 5.08 1.12 25.83
N LEU A 417 5.03 -0.21 25.96
CA LEU A 417 3.77 -0.96 26.10
C LEU A 417 2.97 -0.62 27.37
N ILE A 418 3.64 -0.18 28.45
CA ILE A 418 3.00 0.32 29.66
C ILE A 418 2.49 1.75 29.47
N LEU A 419 3.24 2.62 28.77
CA LEU A 419 2.83 3.99 28.44
C LEU A 419 1.61 4.02 27.50
N ASP A 420 1.61 3.14 26.49
CA ASP A 420 0.47 2.90 25.59
C ASP A 420 -0.74 2.25 26.29
N GLY A 421 -0.61 1.84 27.55
CA GLY A 421 -1.65 1.18 28.33
C GLY A 421 -1.99 -0.25 27.88
N GLN A 422 -1.19 -0.85 27.00
CA GLN A 422 -1.38 -2.22 26.50
C GLN A 422 -0.97 -3.27 27.54
N ILE A 423 0.01 -2.96 28.40
CA ILE A 423 0.43 -3.79 29.54
C ILE A 423 0.18 -3.03 30.85
N GLN A 424 -0.63 -3.61 31.74
CA GLN A 424 -0.85 -3.06 33.08
C GLN A 424 0.19 -3.62 34.06
N ALA A 425 1.39 -3.03 34.06
CA ALA A 425 2.51 -3.51 34.88
C ALA A 425 3.34 -2.37 35.53
N ARG A 426 4.33 -2.77 36.33
CA ARG A 426 5.35 -1.92 36.96
C ARG A 426 6.70 -2.62 36.81
N ILE A 427 7.69 -1.88 36.30
CA ILE A 427 9.06 -2.36 36.13
C ILE A 427 9.83 -2.05 37.42
N ASP A 428 10.38 -3.09 38.06
CA ASP A 428 11.45 -2.97 39.05
C ASP A 428 12.79 -3.06 38.30
N SER A 429 13.37 -1.89 37.99
CA SER A 429 14.62 -1.81 37.24
C SER A 429 15.86 -2.22 38.07
N HIS A 430 15.75 -2.27 39.41
CA HIS A 430 16.86 -2.71 40.26
C HIS A 430 16.98 -4.24 40.23
N ASN A 431 15.87 -4.94 40.44
CA ASN A 431 15.85 -6.40 40.46
C ASN A 431 15.57 -7.03 39.08
N LYS A 432 15.25 -6.21 38.07
CA LYS A 432 14.82 -6.62 36.72
C LYS A 432 13.63 -7.57 36.74
N ILE A 433 12.59 -7.16 37.46
CA ILE A 433 11.33 -7.90 37.60
C ILE A 433 10.17 -7.02 37.12
N LEU A 434 9.28 -7.60 36.32
CA LEU A 434 8.04 -6.98 35.86
C LEU A 434 6.88 -7.47 36.72
N TYR A 435 6.25 -6.58 37.49
CA TYR A 435 5.10 -6.89 38.34
C TYR A 435 3.79 -6.46 37.68
N ALA A 436 2.78 -7.32 37.71
CA ALA A 436 1.44 -6.97 37.24
C ALA A 436 0.83 -5.91 38.18
N LYS A 437 0.20 -4.89 37.59
CA LYS A 437 -0.50 -3.86 38.35
C LYS A 437 -1.95 -4.30 38.54
N GLU A 438 -2.29 -4.77 39.73
CA GLU A 438 -3.68 -4.91 40.13
C GLU A 438 -4.34 -3.51 40.18
N ALA A 439 -5.33 -3.31 39.31
CA ALA A 439 -6.19 -2.13 39.36
C ALA A 439 -7.38 -2.45 40.27
N ASP A 440 -7.52 -1.74 41.40
CA ASP A 440 -8.73 -1.85 42.22
C ASP A 440 -9.96 -1.38 41.42
N GLN A 441 -10.76 -2.36 41.00
CA GLN A 441 -11.98 -2.16 40.24
C GLN A 441 -13.00 -1.30 40.99
N ARG A 442 -12.98 -1.33 42.33
CA ARG A 442 -13.83 -0.47 43.16
C ARG A 442 -13.36 0.98 43.02
N ASN A 443 -12.09 1.26 43.31
CA ASN A 443 -11.56 2.62 43.27
C ASN A 443 -11.68 3.26 41.87
N SER A 444 -11.35 2.52 40.81
CA SER A 444 -11.48 3.00 39.42
C SER A 444 -12.94 3.29 38.99
N THR A 445 -13.91 2.63 39.63
CA THR A 445 -15.34 2.87 39.38
C THR A 445 -15.83 4.09 40.15
N PHE A 446 -15.42 4.27 41.41
CA PHE A 446 -15.71 5.49 42.18
C PHE A 446 -15.10 6.74 41.53
N GLU A 447 -13.86 6.67 41.07
CA GLU A 447 -13.17 7.80 40.41
C GLU A 447 -13.88 8.21 39.11
N ARG A 448 -14.21 7.24 38.23
CA ARG A 448 -14.99 7.51 37.01
C ARG A 448 -16.36 8.12 37.31
N ALA A 449 -17.08 7.59 38.31
CA ALA A 449 -18.38 8.13 38.71
C ALA A 449 -18.26 9.57 39.25
N LEU A 450 -17.22 9.87 40.02
CA LEU A 450 -16.96 11.22 40.56
C LEU A 450 -16.62 12.22 39.44
N ILE A 451 -15.80 11.81 38.45
CA ILE A 451 -15.46 12.62 37.28
C ILE A 451 -16.73 12.90 36.45
N MET A 452 -17.52 11.87 36.16
CA MET A 452 -18.79 11.98 35.43
C MET A 452 -19.77 12.92 36.15
N GLY A 453 -19.91 12.81 37.47
CA GLY A 453 -20.74 13.70 38.29
C GLY A 453 -20.28 15.17 38.24
N LYS A 454 -18.96 15.43 38.33
CA LYS A 454 -18.38 16.79 38.19
C LYS A 454 -18.61 17.37 36.79
N GLN A 455 -18.42 16.56 35.74
CA GLN A 455 -18.69 16.96 34.36
C GLN A 455 -20.18 17.26 34.14
N TYR A 456 -21.08 16.44 34.67
CA TYR A 456 -22.52 16.64 34.59
C TYR A 456 -22.93 17.96 35.28
N GLN A 457 -22.47 18.20 36.52
CA GLN A 457 -22.74 19.46 37.22
C GLN A 457 -22.23 20.69 36.45
N ARG A 458 -21.05 20.62 35.83
CA ARG A 458 -20.52 21.68 34.97
C ARG A 458 -21.40 21.92 33.75
N HIS A 459 -21.80 20.88 33.03
CA HIS A 459 -22.68 21.00 31.86
C HIS A 459 -24.04 21.59 32.23
N THR A 460 -24.68 21.12 33.32
CA THR A 460 -25.96 21.66 33.79
C THR A 460 -25.85 23.15 34.15
N ARG A 461 -24.77 23.58 34.84
CA ARG A 461 -24.53 25.00 35.14
C ARG A 461 -24.36 25.84 33.87
N MET A 462 -23.60 25.35 32.88
CA MET A 462 -23.44 26.03 31.58
C MET A 462 -24.77 26.11 30.80
N LEU A 463 -25.59 25.06 30.84
CA LEU A 463 -26.90 25.02 30.20
C LEU A 463 -27.89 26.00 30.84
N VAL A 464 -27.94 26.06 32.17
CA VAL A 464 -28.77 27.04 32.91
C VAL A 464 -28.32 28.48 32.61
N LEU A 465 -27.01 28.74 32.58
CA LEU A 465 -26.48 30.05 32.19
C LEU A 465 -26.86 30.41 30.74
N ARG A 466 -26.76 29.47 29.81
CA ARG A 466 -27.16 29.67 28.41
C ARG A 466 -28.65 29.97 28.28
N ALA A 467 -29.50 29.26 29.00
CA ALA A 467 -30.94 29.53 29.05
C ALA A 467 -31.25 30.92 29.64
N ALA A 468 -30.53 31.34 30.68
CA ALA A 468 -30.66 32.69 31.25
C ALA A 468 -30.25 33.78 30.25
N MET A 469 -29.11 33.62 29.55
CA MET A 469 -28.66 34.54 28.50
C MET A 469 -29.66 34.67 27.35
N LEU A 470 -30.25 33.56 26.91
CA LEU A 470 -31.30 33.56 25.88
C LEU A 470 -32.55 34.31 26.36
N LYS A 471 -32.98 34.09 27.61
CA LYS A 471 -34.13 34.78 28.22
C LYS A 471 -33.90 36.29 28.38
N SER A 472 -32.66 36.73 28.62
CA SER A 472 -32.28 38.15 28.67
C SER A 472 -31.89 38.72 27.30
N HIS A 473 -32.14 38.00 26.20
CA HIS A 473 -31.77 38.36 24.83
C HIS A 473 -30.28 38.70 24.61
N ILE A 474 -29.38 38.18 25.46
CA ILE A 474 -27.92 38.34 25.31
C ILE A 474 -27.43 37.35 24.26
N HIS A 475 -27.39 37.80 23.01
CA HIS A 475 -26.88 37.07 21.87
C HIS A 475 -25.67 37.80 21.27
N VAL A 476 -24.67 37.03 20.83
CA VAL A 476 -23.57 37.58 20.04
C VAL A 476 -24.11 37.82 18.64
N LYS A 477 -24.27 39.10 18.26
CA LYS A 477 -24.52 39.46 16.86
C LYS A 477 -23.23 39.21 16.08
N SER A 478 -23.30 38.39 15.03
CA SER A 478 -22.21 38.33 14.06
C SER A 478 -22.05 39.71 13.41
N ILE A 479 -20.89 40.32 13.59
CA ILE A 479 -20.54 41.55 12.87
C ILE A 479 -20.26 41.12 11.43
N SER A 480 -21.29 41.14 10.58
CA SER A 480 -21.09 41.18 9.15
C SER A 480 -20.24 42.40 8.84
N ARG A 481 -19.08 42.20 8.20
CA ARG A 481 -18.26 43.31 7.69
C ARG A 481 -19.08 44.03 6.61
N GLU A 482 -19.77 45.11 6.98
CA GLU A 482 -20.54 45.88 6.02
C GLU A 482 -19.61 46.55 5.00
N GLY A 483 -19.75 46.10 3.76
CA GLY A 483 -19.12 46.65 2.57
C GLY A 483 -19.94 46.31 1.34
N GLY A 484 -21.22 46.70 1.31
CA GLY A 484 -22.05 46.62 0.11
C GLY A 484 -23.47 46.08 0.30
N SER A 485 -24.42 47.00 0.48
CA SER A 485 -25.79 46.93 -0.09
C SER A 485 -26.68 45.71 0.17
N ASN A 486 -27.47 45.81 1.25
CA ASN A 486 -28.93 45.80 1.17
C ASN A 486 -29.62 44.64 0.39
N HIS A 487 -30.08 43.60 1.10
CA HIS A 487 -31.50 43.14 1.13
C HIS A 487 -31.68 42.10 2.27
N GLY A 488 -32.84 42.10 2.92
CA GLY A 488 -33.05 41.35 4.17
C GLY A 488 -33.32 39.85 3.98
N ALA A 489 -32.64 39.02 4.77
CA ALA A 489 -33.03 37.65 5.08
C ALA A 489 -32.57 37.30 6.51
N GLU A 490 -33.49 36.90 7.39
CA GLU A 490 -33.14 36.34 8.70
C GLU A 490 -32.57 34.93 8.54
N LEU A 491 -31.24 34.81 8.45
CA LEU A 491 -30.55 33.54 8.51
C LEU A 491 -30.28 33.16 9.98
N CYS A 492 -31.22 32.41 10.54
CA CYS A 492 -31.06 31.76 11.84
C CYS A 492 -29.95 30.68 11.73
N VAL A 493 -28.74 31.00 12.18
CA VAL A 493 -27.62 30.04 12.20
C VAL A 493 -27.91 28.98 13.26
N SER A 494 -28.16 27.74 12.81
CA SER A 494 -28.33 26.58 13.68
C SER A 494 -27.07 26.34 14.51
N ALA A 495 -27.21 26.40 15.83
CA ALA A 495 -26.15 25.96 16.73
C ALA A 495 -25.88 24.47 16.49
N GLY A 496 -24.62 24.14 16.23
CA GLY A 496 -24.23 22.84 15.68
C GLY A 496 -24.72 21.64 16.49
N SER A 497 -25.17 20.61 15.76
CA SER A 497 -25.37 19.27 16.29
C SER A 497 -24.02 18.69 16.73
N SER A 498 -23.67 18.87 18.01
CA SER A 498 -22.60 18.10 18.62
C SER A 498 -23.02 16.64 18.67
N THR A 499 -22.16 15.77 18.15
CA THR A 499 -22.40 14.34 17.92
C THR A 499 -22.64 13.56 19.22
N THR A 500 -23.91 13.35 19.57
CA THR A 500 -24.35 12.37 20.58
C THR A 500 -24.82 11.06 19.93
N ALA A 501 -23.92 10.38 19.21
CA ALA A 501 -24.21 9.09 18.59
C ALA A 501 -22.97 8.19 18.47
N GLN A 502 -22.47 7.66 19.59
CA GLN A 502 -21.85 6.32 19.74
C GLN A 502 -21.15 6.17 21.10
N LEU A 503 -21.91 5.88 22.16
CA LEU A 503 -21.40 5.26 23.40
C LEU A 503 -22.54 4.46 24.08
N ALA A 504 -23.11 3.51 23.34
CA ALA A 504 -24.15 2.61 23.83
C ALA A 504 -24.11 1.28 23.06
N ARG A 505 -23.13 0.43 23.40
CA ARG A 505 -23.12 -1.05 23.22
C ARG A 505 -21.84 -1.61 23.86
N ILE A 506 -21.97 -1.99 25.13
CA ILE A 506 -21.47 -3.27 25.62
C ILE A 506 -22.70 -4.18 25.64
#